data_AF-A0A976Q2W6-F1
#
_entry.id   AF-A0A976Q2W6-F1
#
_cell.length_a   1.000
_cell.length_b   1.000
_cell.length_c   1.000
_cell.angle_alpha   90.00
_cell.angle_beta   90.00
_cell.angle_gamma   90.00
#
_symmetry.space_group_name_H-M   'P 1'
#
loop_
_entity.id
_entity.type
_entity.pdbx_description
1 polymer ?
#
loop_
_entity_poly.entity_id
_entity_poly.type
_entity_poly.pdbx_seq_one_letter_code
_entity_poly.pdbx_strand_id
1 'polypeptide(L)'
;MPPRGPQAKPPGAPLLPPPGPTLREAIAAALRVAQADRAPDASWARRARRSAALPTLVASYDARTDRGWRHDAEPGTADALVQDAGSSGVARARATWELDRLVFNLDEIRAHRAAADHRDWRNRLLFQVTQLYFARWRAHLDVEAATPGPDRILRRLERLEFEAQLEVLTGLRWSPRR
;
A
#
# COMPACT_ATOMS: atom_id res chain seq x y z
N MET A 1 -9.99 -59.95 46.16
CA MET A 1 -10.35 -58.74 45.40
C MET A 1 -9.07 -58.13 44.84
N PRO A 2 -8.83 -58.17 43.52
CA PRO A 2 -7.69 -57.46 42.94
C PRO A 2 -7.96 -55.94 42.92
N PRO A 3 -6.94 -55.09 43.14
CA PRO A 3 -7.09 -53.64 43.06
C PRO A 3 -7.37 -53.22 41.61
N ARG A 4 -8.39 -52.36 41.43
CA ARG A 4 -8.67 -51.70 40.14
C ARG A 4 -7.42 -50.91 39.74
N GLY A 5 -6.78 -51.33 38.65
CA GLY A 5 -5.71 -50.55 38.02
C GLY A 5 -6.18 -49.15 37.62
N PRO A 6 -5.25 -48.19 37.44
CA PRO A 6 -5.58 -46.82 37.09
C PRO A 6 -6.41 -46.80 35.80
N GLN A 7 -7.63 -46.27 35.89
CA GLN A 7 -8.47 -46.04 34.72
C GLN A 7 -7.72 -45.09 33.78
N ALA A 8 -7.31 -45.60 32.62
CA ALA A 8 -6.75 -44.78 31.56
C ALA A 8 -7.78 -43.70 31.19
N LYS A 9 -7.42 -42.43 31.37
CA LYS A 9 -8.20 -41.27 30.94
C LYS A 9 -8.54 -41.48 29.45
N PRO A 10 -9.82 -41.45 29.05
CA PRO A 10 -10.19 -41.70 27.66
C PRO A 10 -9.45 -40.71 26.76
N PRO A 11 -9.04 -41.12 25.55
CA PRO A 11 -8.42 -40.22 24.58
C PRO A 11 -9.36 -39.03 24.38
N GLY A 12 -8.86 -37.82 24.67
CA GLY A 12 -9.66 -36.60 24.57
C GLY A 12 -10.28 -36.49 23.18
N ALA A 13 -11.58 -36.16 23.14
CA ALA A 13 -12.29 -35.93 21.89
C ALA A 13 -11.48 -34.98 20.99
N PRO A 14 -11.47 -35.20 19.66
CA PRO A 14 -10.73 -34.35 18.74
C PRO A 14 -11.17 -32.89 18.92
N LEU A 15 -10.20 -32.01 19.20
CA LEU A 15 -10.42 -30.56 19.29
C LEU A 15 -10.75 -30.05 17.88
N LEU A 16 -12.04 -30.00 17.56
CA LEU A 16 -12.50 -29.45 16.30
C LEU A 16 -12.29 -27.92 16.31
N PRO A 17 -11.85 -27.32 15.19
CA PRO A 17 -11.80 -25.88 15.08
C PRO A 17 -13.23 -25.30 15.16
N PRO A 18 -13.40 -24.11 15.76
CA PRO A 18 -14.69 -23.43 15.77
C PRO A 18 -15.20 -23.22 14.33
N PRO A 19 -16.52 -23.30 14.10
CA PRO A 19 -17.09 -23.02 12.78
C PRO A 19 -16.73 -21.62 12.30
N GLY A 20 -16.53 -21.46 11.00
CA GLY A 20 -16.17 -20.17 10.38
C GLY A 20 -15.00 -20.28 9.40
N PRO A 21 -14.45 -19.12 8.99
CA PRO A 21 -13.30 -19.08 8.08
C PRO A 21 -12.08 -19.79 8.65
N THR A 22 -11.30 -20.40 7.77
CA THR A 22 -10.00 -21.00 8.10
C THR A 22 -8.93 -19.92 8.32
N LEU A 23 -7.85 -20.25 9.03
CA LEU A 23 -6.71 -19.33 9.20
C LEU A 23 -6.17 -18.82 7.86
N ARG A 24 -6.10 -19.69 6.84
CA ARG A 24 -5.64 -19.32 5.49
C ARG A 24 -6.54 -18.28 4.84
N GLU A 25 -7.86 -18.43 4.97
CA GLU A 25 -8.83 -17.47 4.44
C GLU A 25 -8.76 -16.15 5.20
N ALA A 26 -8.59 -16.19 6.53
CA ALA A 26 -8.41 -15.01 7.36
C ALA A 26 -7.16 -14.21 6.97
N ILE A 27 -6.03 -14.89 6.80
CA ILE A 27 -4.79 -14.28 6.33
C ILE A 27 -4.97 -13.65 4.95
N ALA A 28 -5.53 -14.40 3.99
CA ALA A 28 -5.74 -13.89 2.64
C ALA A 28 -6.72 -12.71 2.62
N ALA A 29 -7.76 -12.72 3.46
CA ALA A 29 -8.69 -11.61 3.55
C ALA A 29 -8.07 -10.38 4.22
N ALA A 30 -7.29 -10.56 5.29
CA ALA A 30 -6.56 -9.47 5.93
C ALA A 30 -5.56 -8.79 4.98
N LEU A 31 -4.79 -9.58 4.22
CA LEU A 31 -3.85 -9.03 3.25
C LEU A 31 -4.58 -8.25 2.14
N ARG A 32 -5.75 -8.72 1.70
CA ARG A 32 -6.58 -7.99 0.72
C ARG A 32 -7.13 -6.69 1.27
N VAL A 33 -7.75 -6.72 2.45
CA VAL A 33 -8.33 -5.52 3.10
C VAL A 33 -7.25 -4.48 3.34
N ALA A 34 -6.07 -4.91 3.77
CA ALA A 34 -4.96 -4.04 4.05
C ALA A 34 -4.17 -3.64 2.78
N GLN A 35 -4.54 -4.15 1.60
CA GLN A 35 -3.82 -3.95 0.34
C GLN A 35 -2.33 -4.36 0.40
N ALA A 36 -2.04 -5.34 1.25
CA ALA A 36 -0.69 -5.86 1.54
C ALA A 36 -0.24 -6.99 0.61
N ASP A 37 -1.10 -7.42 -0.33
CA ASP A 37 -0.85 -8.56 -1.22
C ASP A 37 0.23 -8.28 -2.27
N ARG A 38 0.41 -7.02 -2.68
CA ARG A 38 1.38 -6.65 -3.72
C ARG A 38 2.57 -5.94 -3.08
N ALA A 39 3.63 -6.70 -2.79
CA ALA A 39 4.93 -6.13 -2.45
C ALA A 39 5.47 -5.37 -3.68
N PRO A 40 5.57 -4.04 -3.64
CA PRO A 40 5.98 -3.26 -4.79
C PRO A 40 7.51 -3.20 -4.98
N ASP A 41 8.25 -3.85 -4.10
CA ASP A 41 9.67 -3.72 -3.81
C ASP A 41 10.55 -3.64 -5.06
N ALA A 42 10.41 -4.61 -5.98
CA ALA A 42 11.24 -4.69 -7.19
C ALA A 42 10.76 -3.78 -8.33
N SER A 43 9.54 -3.24 -8.24
CA SER A 43 9.00 -2.31 -9.23
C SER A 43 9.36 -0.87 -8.91
N TRP A 44 9.37 -0.50 -7.62
CA TRP A 44 9.70 0.84 -7.15
C TRP A 44 11.17 1.16 -7.35
N ALA A 45 12.06 0.25 -6.93
CA ALA A 45 13.50 0.41 -7.15
C ALA A 45 13.83 0.52 -8.65
N ARG A 46 13.20 -0.31 -9.50
CA ARG A 46 13.40 -0.28 -10.95
C ARG A 46 12.90 1.01 -11.60
N ARG A 47 11.78 1.55 -11.13
CA ARG A 47 11.26 2.86 -11.59
C ARG A 47 12.16 4.01 -11.15
N ALA A 48 12.65 3.99 -9.91
CA ALA A 48 13.59 4.98 -9.40
C ALA A 48 14.93 4.97 -10.17
N ARG A 49 15.43 3.78 -10.56
CA ARG A 49 16.60 3.67 -11.43
C ARG A 49 16.35 4.20 -12.85
N ARG A 50 15.17 3.92 -13.41
CA ARG A 50 14.80 4.42 -14.75
C ARG A 50 14.59 5.94 -14.78
N SER A 51 14.04 6.54 -13.73
CA SER A 51 13.88 7.99 -13.67
C SER A 51 15.21 8.73 -13.62
N ALA A 52 16.24 8.14 -13.00
CA ALA A 52 17.58 8.71 -12.99
C ALA A 52 18.27 8.71 -14.37
N ALA A 53 17.81 7.87 -15.31
CA ALA A 53 18.36 7.81 -16.66
C ALA A 53 17.66 8.77 -17.65
N LEU A 54 16.55 9.38 -17.26
CA LEU A 54 15.77 10.26 -18.13
C LEU A 54 16.17 11.73 -17.95
N PRO A 55 16.41 12.49 -19.04
CA PRO A 55 16.64 13.92 -18.94
C PRO A 55 15.38 14.67 -18.58
N THR A 56 15.56 15.80 -17.90
CA THR A 56 14.53 16.83 -17.83
C THR A 56 14.57 17.65 -19.12
N LEU A 57 13.48 17.61 -19.89
CA LEU A 57 13.31 18.37 -21.14
C LEU A 57 12.52 19.66 -20.87
N VAL A 58 13.09 20.80 -21.26
CA VAL A 58 12.44 22.12 -21.19
C VAL A 58 12.44 22.70 -22.61
N ALA A 59 11.26 22.89 -23.18
CA ALA A 59 11.08 23.58 -24.46
C ALA A 59 10.56 25.00 -24.19
N SER A 60 11.17 26.00 -24.83
CA SER A 60 10.69 27.38 -24.82
C SER A 60 10.59 27.91 -26.24
N TYR A 61 9.59 28.76 -26.47
CA TYR A 61 9.35 29.40 -27.76
C TYR A 61 9.19 30.89 -27.51
N ASP A 62 10.14 31.68 -28.01
CA ASP A 62 10.09 33.13 -27.94
C ASP A 62 9.72 33.68 -29.32
N ALA A 63 8.56 34.34 -29.42
CA ALA A 63 8.20 35.10 -30.60
C ALA A 63 8.41 36.59 -30.31
N ARG A 64 9.29 37.23 -31.08
CA ARG A 64 9.47 38.69 -31.06
C ARG A 64 8.88 39.27 -32.34
N THR A 65 8.02 40.25 -32.16
CA THR A 65 7.44 41.03 -33.27
C THR A 65 7.93 42.45 -33.08
N ASP A 66 8.98 42.82 -33.81
CA ASP A 66 9.46 44.20 -33.82
C ASP A 66 8.71 44.96 -34.90
N ARG A 67 7.99 46.01 -34.50
CA ARG A 67 7.43 47.02 -35.41
C ARG A 67 8.24 48.29 -35.26
N GLY A 68 9.30 48.40 -36.06
CA GLY A 68 10.03 49.65 -36.21
C GLY A 68 9.34 50.53 -37.23
N TRP A 69 9.01 51.77 -36.86
CA TRP A 69 8.58 52.79 -37.81
C TRP A 69 9.81 53.67 -38.09
N ARG A 70 10.37 53.58 -39.30
CA ARG A 70 11.35 54.54 -39.78
C ARG A 70 10.65 55.53 -40.69
N HIS A 71 10.72 56.81 -40.32
CA HIS A 71 10.22 57.92 -41.12
C HIS A 71 11.44 58.55 -41.79
N ASP A 72 11.66 58.25 -43.06
CA ASP A 72 12.59 59.01 -43.89
C ASP A 72 11.80 60.18 -44.48
N ALA A 73 11.87 61.34 -43.82
CA ALA A 73 11.25 62.57 -44.31
C ALA A 73 12.25 63.31 -45.20
N GLU A 74 12.20 63.03 -46.50
CA GLU A 74 12.90 63.85 -47.50
C GLU A 74 11.93 64.92 -48.05
N PRO A 75 12.24 66.23 -47.98
CA PRO A 75 11.28 67.28 -48.33
C PRO A 75 11.06 67.33 -49.85
N GLY A 76 9.87 66.93 -50.31
CA GLY A 76 9.41 67.16 -51.70
C GLY A 76 8.93 65.95 -52.49
N THR A 77 8.95 64.74 -51.92
CA THR A 77 8.41 63.53 -52.56
C THR A 77 7.30 62.90 -51.71
N ALA A 78 6.31 62.26 -52.33
CA ALA A 78 5.21 61.60 -51.63
C ALA A 78 5.75 60.57 -50.61
N ASP A 79 5.31 60.67 -49.36
CA ASP A 79 5.69 59.77 -48.27
C ASP A 79 5.47 58.31 -48.68
N ALA A 80 6.55 57.58 -48.90
CA ALA A 80 6.52 56.14 -49.06
C ALA A 80 6.71 55.50 -47.68
N LEU A 81 5.61 55.17 -47.03
CA LEU A 81 5.64 54.43 -45.76
C LEU A 81 6.06 52.98 -46.03
N VAL A 82 7.35 52.67 -45.86
CA VAL A 82 7.85 51.29 -45.95
C VAL A 82 7.69 50.62 -44.60
N GLN A 83 6.73 49.69 -44.50
CA GLN A 83 6.48 48.90 -43.30
C GLN A 83 7.30 47.61 -43.35
N ASP A 84 8.45 47.58 -42.68
CA ASP A 84 9.17 46.32 -42.44
C ASP A 84 8.63 45.64 -41.18
N ALA A 85 7.81 44.60 -41.39
CA ALA A 85 7.33 43.73 -40.33
C ALA A 85 8.24 42.49 -40.21
N GLY A 86 9.27 42.58 -39.38
CA GLY A 86 10.10 41.43 -39.03
C GLY A 86 9.44 40.58 -37.94
N SER A 87 8.98 39.38 -38.29
CA SER A 87 8.60 38.36 -37.31
C SER A 87 9.77 37.39 -37.13
N SER A 88 10.28 37.28 -35.89
CA SER A 88 11.29 36.28 -35.56
C SER A 88 10.78 35.40 -34.42
N GLY A 89 10.78 34.09 -34.65
CA GLY A 89 10.47 33.07 -33.66
C GLY A 89 11.72 32.25 -33.36
N VAL A 90 12.07 32.12 -32.08
CA VAL A 90 13.18 31.28 -31.61
C VAL A 90 12.61 30.17 -30.74
N ALA A 91 12.65 28.95 -31.25
CA ALA A 91 12.41 27.75 -30.45
C ALA A 91 13.72 27.30 -29.80
N ARG A 92 13.72 27.02 -28.49
CA ARG A 92 14.84 26.40 -27.78
C ARG A 92 14.34 25.14 -27.07
N ALA A 93 15.12 24.07 -27.18
CA ALA A 93 14.93 22.86 -26.38
C ALA A 93 16.19 22.65 -25.53
N ARG A 94 16.02 22.51 -24.22
CA ARG A 94 17.07 22.20 -23.26
C ARG A 94 16.81 20.82 -22.66
N ALA A 95 17.79 19.94 -22.75
CA ALA A 95 17.80 18.67 -22.05
C ALA A 95 18.85 18.72 -20.94
N THR A 96 18.45 18.42 -19.70
CA THR A 96 19.35 18.39 -18.54
C THR A 96 19.42 16.96 -17.99
N TRP A 97 20.62 16.40 -17.90
CA TRP A 97 20.89 15.12 -17.26
C TRP A 97 21.65 15.34 -15.95
N GLU A 98 21.16 14.74 -14.88
CA GLU A 98 21.87 14.70 -13.60
C GLU A 98 22.66 13.40 -13.52
N LEU A 99 23.88 13.39 -14.08
CA LEU A 99 24.75 12.21 -14.15
C LEU A 99 25.15 11.68 -12.75
N ASP A 100 25.11 12.51 -11.72
CA ASP A 100 25.35 12.11 -10.32
C ASP A 100 24.31 11.10 -9.81
N ARG A 101 23.06 11.26 -10.26
CA ARG A 101 21.96 10.34 -9.92
C ARG A 101 22.06 8.96 -10.58
N LEU A 102 22.91 8.80 -11.60
CA LEU A 102 23.17 7.51 -12.24
C LEU A 102 24.07 6.62 -11.38
N VAL A 103 24.97 7.20 -10.59
CA VAL A 103 25.87 6.45 -9.69
C VAL A 103 25.18 6.18 -8.36
N PHE A 104 24.46 7.16 -7.81
CA PHE A 104 23.74 7.02 -6.55
C PHE A 104 22.45 7.82 -6.55
N ASN A 105 21.30 7.12 -6.49
CA ASN A 105 20.01 7.77 -6.40
C ASN A 105 19.45 7.66 -4.97
N LEU A 106 19.30 8.79 -4.27
CA LEU A 106 18.69 8.84 -2.93
C LEU A 106 17.26 8.26 -2.92
N ASP A 107 16.54 8.35 -4.04
CA ASP A 107 15.20 7.79 -4.19
C ASP A 107 15.21 6.25 -4.18
N GLU A 108 16.33 5.62 -4.54
CA GLU A 108 16.50 4.17 -4.40
C GLU A 108 16.55 3.76 -2.93
N ILE A 109 17.29 4.49 -2.09
CA ILE A 109 17.32 4.24 -0.64
C ILE A 109 15.93 4.44 -0.03
N ARG A 110 15.22 5.50 -0.42
CA ARG A 110 13.85 5.76 0.04
C ARG A 110 12.90 4.63 -0.37
N ALA A 111 13.00 4.15 -1.60
CA ALA A 111 12.21 3.02 -2.08
C ALA A 111 12.52 1.72 -1.31
N HIS A 112 13.80 1.46 -1.00
CA HIS A 112 14.20 0.31 -0.19
C HIS A 112 13.67 0.39 1.25
N ARG A 113 13.74 1.57 1.89
CA ARG A 113 13.17 1.79 3.22
C ARG A 113 11.66 1.58 3.22
N ALA A 114 10.94 2.21 2.28
CA ALA A 114 9.49 2.04 2.17
C ALA A 114 9.09 0.56 1.92
N ALA A 115 9.88 -0.19 1.16
CA ALA A 115 9.67 -1.63 0.98
C ALA A 115 9.93 -2.43 2.27
N ALA A 116 10.97 -2.09 3.03
CA ALA A 116 11.23 -2.72 4.32
C ALA A 116 10.10 -2.45 5.32
N ASP A 117 9.68 -1.18 5.44
CA ASP A 117 8.58 -0.77 6.32
C ASP A 117 7.27 -1.50 5.97
N HIS A 118 7.00 -1.65 4.66
CA HIS A 118 5.85 -2.40 4.18
C HIS A 118 5.91 -3.88 4.56
N ARG A 119 7.07 -4.54 4.42
CA ARG A 119 7.25 -5.94 4.83
C ARG A 119 7.07 -6.12 6.33
N ASP A 120 7.63 -5.23 7.13
CA ASP A 120 7.52 -5.28 8.58
C ASP A 120 6.08 -5.11 9.04
N TRP A 121 5.37 -4.15 8.46
CA TRP A 121 3.95 -3.97 8.70
C TRP A 121 3.12 -5.19 8.29
N ARG A 122 3.41 -5.80 7.12
CA ARG A 122 2.75 -7.05 6.70
C ARG A 122 2.98 -8.18 7.69
N ASN A 123 4.22 -8.36 8.16
CA ASN A 123 4.56 -9.39 9.13
C ASN A 123 3.83 -9.19 10.47
N ARG A 124 3.72 -7.93 10.94
CA ARG A 124 2.93 -7.60 12.13
C ARG A 124 1.45 -7.95 11.96
N LEU A 125 0.86 -7.63 10.82
CA LEU A 125 -0.53 -7.97 10.51
C LEU A 125 -0.76 -9.49 10.50
N LEU A 126 0.12 -10.25 9.84
CA LEU A 126 0.04 -11.72 9.80
C LEU A 126 0.12 -12.32 11.20
N PHE A 127 1.04 -11.81 12.02
CA PHE A 127 1.20 -12.26 13.40
C PHE A 127 -0.04 -11.94 14.24
N GLN A 128 -0.58 -10.74 14.13
CA GLN A 128 -1.78 -10.32 14.86
C GLN A 128 -3.00 -11.17 14.48
N VAL A 129 -3.26 -11.37 13.18
CA VAL A 129 -4.38 -12.21 12.71
C VAL A 129 -4.24 -13.64 13.20
N THR A 130 -3.02 -14.19 13.17
CA THR A 130 -2.73 -15.54 13.65
C THR A 130 -2.98 -15.65 15.17
N GLN A 131 -2.53 -14.68 15.95
CA GLN A 131 -2.78 -14.66 17.39
C GLN A 131 -4.27 -14.61 17.70
N LEU A 132 -5.01 -13.69 17.05
CA LEU A 132 -6.45 -13.55 17.27
C LEU A 132 -7.22 -14.80 16.85
N TYR A 133 -6.82 -15.46 15.76
CA TYR A 133 -7.41 -16.72 15.33
C TYR A 133 -7.29 -17.80 16.40
N PHE A 134 -6.10 -17.99 16.97
CA PHE A 134 -5.89 -18.98 18.02
C PHE A 134 -6.47 -18.56 19.36
N ALA A 135 -6.53 -17.26 19.67
CA ALA A 135 -7.23 -16.75 20.84
C ALA A 135 -8.73 -17.05 20.77
N ARG A 136 -9.35 -16.82 19.62
CA ARG A 136 -10.73 -17.23 19.33
C ARG A 136 -10.93 -18.74 19.53
N TRP A 137 -10.01 -19.57 19.03
CA TRP A 137 -10.11 -21.02 19.19
C TRP A 137 -10.05 -21.42 20.66
N ARG A 138 -9.11 -20.89 21.45
CA ARG A 138 -9.06 -21.15 22.89
C ARG A 138 -10.33 -20.72 23.60
N ALA A 139 -10.80 -19.50 23.34
CA ALA A 139 -12.05 -19.00 23.92
C ALA A 139 -13.27 -19.86 23.54
N HIS A 140 -13.30 -20.43 22.33
CA HIS A 140 -14.35 -21.40 21.97
C HIS A 140 -14.29 -22.66 22.83
N LEU A 141 -13.09 -23.24 23.02
CA LEU A 141 -12.91 -24.41 23.87
C LEU A 141 -13.29 -24.13 25.32
N ASP A 142 -12.97 -22.94 25.83
CA ASP A 142 -13.34 -22.52 27.18
C ASP A 142 -14.87 -22.40 27.34
N VAL A 143 -15.59 -21.91 26.32
CA VAL A 143 -17.06 -21.87 26.31
C VAL A 143 -17.71 -23.26 26.30
N GLU A 144 -17.10 -24.20 25.57
CA GLU A 144 -17.58 -25.59 25.51
C GLU A 144 -17.27 -26.37 26.80
N ALA A 145 -16.15 -26.06 27.45
CA ALA A 145 -15.75 -26.67 28.72
C ALA A 145 -16.49 -26.09 29.94
N ALA A 146 -16.98 -24.85 29.86
CA ALA A 146 -17.63 -24.16 30.97
C ALA A 146 -19.05 -24.69 31.28
N THR A 147 -19.31 -24.92 32.56
CA THR A 147 -20.66 -25.24 33.08
C THR A 147 -21.64 -24.09 32.82
N PRO A 148 -22.94 -24.36 32.54
CA PRO A 148 -23.94 -23.30 32.41
C PRO A 148 -23.96 -22.37 33.62
N GLY A 149 -23.80 -21.06 33.38
CA GLY A 149 -23.70 -20.05 34.44
C GLY A 149 -23.07 -18.74 33.96
N PRO A 150 -22.80 -17.80 34.87
CA PRO A 150 -22.23 -16.50 34.55
C PRO A 150 -20.83 -16.59 33.92
N ASP A 151 -20.00 -17.55 34.36
CA ASP A 151 -18.66 -17.75 33.79
C ASP A 151 -18.73 -18.09 32.29
N ARG A 152 -19.64 -18.99 31.89
CA ARG A 152 -19.86 -19.33 30.47
C ARG A 152 -20.30 -18.12 29.64
N ILE A 153 -21.05 -17.18 30.23
CA ILE A 153 -21.44 -15.93 29.57
C ILE A 153 -20.22 -15.03 29.34
N LEU A 154 -19.34 -14.90 30.33
CA LEU A 154 -18.12 -14.10 30.23
C LEU A 154 -17.17 -14.68 29.16
N ARG A 155 -16.95 -16.00 29.16
CA ARG A 155 -16.15 -16.68 28.12
C ARG A 155 -16.73 -16.50 26.72
N ARG A 156 -18.07 -16.49 26.61
CA ARG A 156 -18.75 -16.23 25.35
C ARG A 156 -18.54 -14.79 24.88
N LEU A 157 -18.52 -13.82 25.78
CA LEU A 157 -18.25 -12.42 25.46
C LEU A 157 -16.80 -12.24 24.98
N GLU A 158 -15.83 -12.85 25.67
CA GLU A 158 -14.42 -12.87 25.26
C GLU A 158 -14.25 -13.44 23.84
N ARG A 159 -14.93 -14.56 23.54
CA ARG A 159 -14.93 -15.11 22.17
C ARG A 159 -15.50 -14.12 21.15
N LEU A 160 -16.60 -13.43 21.46
CA LEU A 160 -17.21 -12.44 20.58
C LEU A 160 -16.29 -11.24 20.33
N GLU A 161 -15.49 -10.85 21.33
CA GLU A 161 -14.50 -9.80 21.19
C GLU A 161 -13.43 -10.16 20.16
N PHE A 162 -12.86 -11.36 20.25
CA PHE A 162 -11.90 -11.83 19.24
C PHE A 162 -12.51 -11.95 17.84
N GLU A 163 -13.77 -12.39 17.74
CA GLU A 163 -14.51 -12.44 16.48
C GLU A 163 -14.70 -11.04 15.87
N ALA A 164 -15.04 -10.04 16.68
CA ALA A 164 -15.18 -8.65 16.23
C ALA A 164 -13.84 -8.07 15.75
N GLN A 165 -12.76 -8.31 16.49
CA GLN A 165 -11.42 -7.85 16.10
C GLN A 165 -10.96 -8.50 14.78
N LEU A 166 -11.20 -9.80 14.62
CA LEU A 166 -10.93 -10.51 13.37
C LEU A 166 -11.79 -9.98 12.22
N GLU A 167 -13.08 -9.69 12.45
CA GLU A 167 -13.96 -9.11 11.44
C GLU A 167 -13.46 -7.76 10.95
N VAL A 168 -12.96 -6.89 11.85
CA VAL A 168 -12.37 -5.60 11.47
C VAL A 168 -11.12 -5.78 10.62
N LEU A 169 -10.23 -6.70 10.97
CA LEU A 169 -8.97 -6.91 10.25
C LEU A 169 -9.14 -7.66 8.93
N THR A 170 -10.10 -8.58 8.85
CA THR A 170 -10.26 -9.50 7.71
C THR A 170 -11.43 -9.14 6.80
N GLY A 171 -12.41 -8.37 7.29
CA GLY A 171 -13.69 -8.15 6.61
C GLY A 171 -14.58 -9.41 6.54
N LEU A 172 -14.16 -10.53 7.14
CA LEU A 172 -14.92 -11.77 7.13
C LEU A 172 -15.89 -11.83 8.31
N ARG A 173 -17.02 -12.51 8.13
CA ARG A 173 -17.95 -12.84 9.20
C ARG A 173 -17.51 -14.13 9.89
N TRP A 174 -17.36 -14.08 11.22
CA TRP A 174 -16.88 -15.20 12.03
C TRP A 174 -17.98 -15.91 12.83
N SER A 175 -19.11 -15.24 13.03
CA SER A 175 -20.28 -15.78 13.72
C SER A 175 -21.38 -16.16 12.71
N PRO A 176 -22.01 -17.34 12.84
CA PRO A 176 -23.13 -17.72 11.99
C PRO A 176 -24.33 -16.78 12.22
N ARG A 177 -25.03 -16.41 11.15
CA ARG A 177 -26.31 -15.69 11.25
C ARG A 177 -27.27 -16.55 12.07
N ARG A 178 -27.85 -15.95 13.12
CA ARG A 178 -29.03 -16.52 13.79
C ARG A 178 -30.22 -16.51 12.84
#